data_AF-A0A093ZXB0-F1
#
_entry.id   AF-A0A093ZXB0-F1
#
_cell.length_a   1.000
_cell.length_b   1.000
_cell.length_c   1.000
_cell.angle_alpha   90.00
_cell.angle_beta   90.00
_cell.angle_gamma   90.00
#
_symmetry.space_group_name_H-M   'P 1'
#
loop_
_entity.id
_entity.type
_entity.pdbx_description
1 polymer ?
#
loop_
_entity_poly.entity_id
_entity_poly.type
_entity_poly.pdbx_seq_one_letter_code
_entity_poly.pdbx_strand_id
1 'polypeptide(L)'
;MSTSGRSEGERRKGTGGYLPIEDYGLIGNMRTCALVGIDGSLDFMCWPDFDSPTVFGRLLDADRGGYFNISPTKGVQYTTKQQYLPSSNILQTRYIHEDGAMDLIDFFPRPKNTRVLSKKKQLPFRETVVVQDELKKWLVRRVECIRGTVDIDVEIFPAFDYARAEHTVEIHIPTRGHAEPESKTVTFSSKDLKLQLDVTIDKGDEDSITCPILQFATVKKDKLLGEGVVAHIHLEEGQAVSFVLRDDIPDHVTPDVTSEILDTQQHDTQAFWYNWISKSKYKGRWREVVNRSLMILKLLTYEPTGAIVAAPTFSVPEAIGGVRNWDYRFCWIRDSSFTIYILLRMGFTEEADSYMDFISDRFRKSRSPEGALPIMFTIRGETDIPELELSHLSGYRGSAPVRIGNGAAFHQQFDIYGELMDGIYLYNKYGKPVTWDQWVSVREILDYVLTIWKDPDMSIWEVRNNKQNFVYSKIMLWVAFDRGLRLSEKRCLPCPNRAAWMAARDEIYEEIMNK
;
A
#
# COMPACT_ATOMS: atom_id res chain seq x y z
N MET A 1 23.93 -6.91 9.79
CA MET A 1 24.44 -8.18 10.37
C MET A 1 24.16 -9.26 9.35
N SER A 2 25.18 -10.05 8.99
CA SER A 2 25.18 -10.94 7.82
C SER A 2 24.26 -12.14 7.99
N THR A 3 23.22 -12.24 7.16
CA THR A 3 22.48 -13.49 6.95
C THR A 3 23.28 -14.36 5.98
N SER A 4 23.98 -15.33 6.57
CA SER A 4 24.76 -16.35 5.88
C SER A 4 23.88 -17.31 5.05
N GLY A 5 24.12 -17.35 3.74
CA GLY A 5 24.24 -18.55 2.91
C GLY A 5 23.28 -19.74 3.10
N ARG A 6 21.97 -19.53 3.19
CA ARG A 6 20.98 -20.61 2.97
C ARG A 6 20.43 -20.52 1.56
N SER A 7 20.29 -21.66 0.88
CA SER A 7 19.74 -21.73 -0.48
C SER A 7 18.26 -21.31 -0.51
N GLU A 8 17.79 -20.85 -1.67
CA GLU A 8 16.45 -20.29 -1.88
C GLU A 8 15.32 -21.27 -1.50
N GLY A 9 15.48 -22.54 -1.88
CA GLY A 9 14.57 -23.61 -1.47
C GLY A 9 14.62 -23.94 0.03
N GLU A 10 15.70 -23.64 0.74
CA GLU A 10 15.82 -23.89 2.18
C GLU A 10 15.17 -22.81 3.04
N ARG A 11 15.05 -21.57 2.55
CA ARG A 11 14.47 -20.45 3.33
C ARG A 11 13.00 -20.66 3.65
N ARG A 12 12.22 -21.18 2.68
CA ARG A 12 10.81 -21.53 2.87
C ARG A 12 10.60 -22.93 3.46
N LYS A 13 11.48 -23.89 3.16
CA LYS A 13 11.35 -25.27 3.68
C LYS A 13 11.42 -25.34 5.20
N GLY A 14 12.24 -24.51 5.84
CA GLY A 14 12.36 -24.46 7.30
C GLY A 14 11.17 -23.84 8.04
N THR A 15 10.23 -23.24 7.32
CA THR A 15 9.16 -22.38 7.86
C THR A 15 7.77 -22.78 7.38
N GLY A 16 7.64 -23.94 6.72
CA GLY A 16 6.36 -24.45 6.21
C GLY A 16 5.85 -23.73 4.96
N GLY A 17 6.75 -23.20 4.12
CA GLY A 17 6.40 -22.52 2.86
C GLY A 17 6.42 -20.99 2.92
N TYR A 18 6.62 -20.40 4.10
CA TYR A 18 6.54 -18.95 4.33
C TYR A 18 7.92 -18.30 4.39
N LEU A 19 8.09 -17.08 3.88
CA LEU A 19 9.29 -16.30 4.23
C LEU A 19 9.09 -15.57 5.56
N PRO A 20 10.18 -15.29 6.31
CA PRO A 20 10.17 -14.26 7.35
C PRO A 20 9.66 -12.92 6.81
N ILE A 21 8.96 -12.14 7.64
CA ILE A 21 8.38 -10.85 7.21
C ILE A 21 9.48 -9.87 6.79
N GLU A 22 10.64 -9.92 7.45
CA GLU A 22 11.81 -9.10 7.15
C GLU A 22 12.47 -9.40 5.79
N ASP A 23 12.14 -10.53 5.17
CA ASP A 23 12.65 -10.94 3.85
C ASP A 23 11.77 -10.42 2.69
N TYR A 24 10.78 -9.56 2.97
CA TYR A 24 9.93 -8.92 1.96
C TYR A 24 10.25 -7.43 1.78
N GLY A 25 10.34 -7.00 0.52
CA GLY A 25 10.27 -5.61 0.11
C GLY A 25 8.84 -5.19 -0.23
N LEU A 26 8.46 -3.98 0.19
CA LEU A 26 7.17 -3.35 -0.13
C LEU A 26 7.32 -2.43 -1.36
N ILE A 27 6.52 -2.67 -2.40
CA ILE A 27 6.39 -1.80 -3.57
C ILE A 27 4.95 -1.32 -3.72
N GLY A 28 4.72 -0.21 -4.42
CA GLY A 28 3.36 0.30 -4.66
C GLY A 28 3.36 1.72 -5.23
N ASN A 29 2.17 2.25 -5.47
CA ASN A 29 1.98 3.53 -6.13
C ASN A 29 0.89 4.41 -5.51
N MET A 30 0.61 4.26 -4.22
CA MET A 30 -0.43 5.01 -3.49
C MET A 30 -1.87 4.66 -3.89
N ARG A 31 -2.08 3.54 -4.60
CA ARG A 31 -3.40 2.95 -4.83
C ARG A 31 -3.47 1.55 -4.24
N THR A 32 -2.45 0.78 -4.55
CA THR A 32 -2.20 -0.52 -3.95
C THR A 32 -0.71 -0.71 -3.69
N CYS A 33 -0.37 -1.86 -3.12
CA CYS A 33 0.99 -2.33 -2.91
C CYS A 33 1.11 -3.83 -3.16
N ALA A 34 2.35 -4.29 -3.23
CA ALA A 34 2.67 -5.70 -3.17
C ALA A 34 3.88 -5.97 -2.26
N LEU A 35 3.95 -7.18 -1.72
CA LEU A 35 5.10 -7.69 -0.97
C LEU A 35 5.88 -8.68 -1.84
N VAL A 36 7.15 -8.37 -2.10
CA VAL A 36 8.06 -9.14 -2.94
C VAL A 36 9.17 -9.71 -2.07
N GLY A 37 9.24 -11.04 -2.00
CA GLY A 37 10.25 -11.77 -1.25
C GLY A 37 11.63 -11.64 -1.89
N ILE A 38 12.67 -11.79 -1.07
CA ILE A 38 14.06 -11.87 -1.52
C ILE A 38 14.31 -13.04 -2.48
N ASP A 39 13.40 -14.01 -2.56
CA ASP A 39 13.43 -15.13 -3.50
C ASP A 39 12.75 -14.83 -4.85
N GLY A 40 12.35 -13.57 -5.09
CA GLY A 40 11.76 -13.15 -6.36
C GLY A 40 10.27 -13.46 -6.47
N SER A 41 9.62 -13.90 -5.38
CA SER A 41 8.18 -14.10 -5.39
C SER A 41 7.41 -12.94 -4.80
N LEU A 42 6.41 -12.49 -5.55
CA LEU A 42 5.36 -11.61 -5.08
C LEU A 42 4.26 -12.46 -4.44
N ASP A 43 4.14 -12.33 -3.11
CA ASP A 43 3.32 -13.22 -2.27
C ASP A 43 2.06 -12.57 -1.72
N PHE A 44 1.93 -11.25 -1.86
CA PHE A 44 0.78 -10.51 -1.37
C PHE A 44 0.51 -9.32 -2.26
N MET A 45 -0.73 -9.19 -2.76
CA MET A 45 -1.20 -8.01 -3.49
C MET A 45 -2.74 -7.98 -3.49
N CYS A 46 -3.28 -6.84 -3.05
CA CYS A 46 -4.69 -6.48 -3.27
C CYS A 46 -4.81 -5.75 -4.60
N TRP A 47 -5.92 -5.92 -5.31
CA TRP A 47 -6.08 -5.30 -6.62
C TRP A 47 -7.50 -4.82 -6.90
N PRO A 48 -7.70 -3.58 -7.41
CA PRO A 48 -6.67 -2.59 -7.79
C PRO A 48 -6.27 -1.64 -6.65
N ASP A 49 -7.00 -1.62 -5.54
CA ASP A 49 -6.79 -0.70 -4.42
C ASP A 49 -6.43 -1.44 -3.11
N PHE A 50 -5.97 -0.71 -2.10
CA PHE A 50 -5.53 -1.27 -0.81
C PHE A 50 -6.56 -2.20 -0.17
N ASP A 51 -7.83 -1.79 -0.08
CA ASP A 51 -8.90 -2.56 0.57
C ASP A 51 -9.63 -3.52 -0.37
N SER A 52 -9.17 -3.66 -1.62
CA SER A 52 -9.73 -4.62 -2.58
C SER A 52 -9.40 -6.07 -2.20
N PRO A 53 -10.11 -7.06 -2.75
CA PRO A 53 -9.74 -8.46 -2.58
C PRO A 53 -8.33 -8.77 -3.08
N THR A 54 -7.67 -9.76 -2.45
CA THR A 54 -6.35 -10.19 -2.91
C THR A 54 -6.44 -10.95 -4.21
N VAL A 55 -5.43 -10.76 -5.06
CA VAL A 55 -5.12 -11.63 -6.20
C VAL A 55 -3.90 -12.50 -5.94
N PHE A 56 -3.05 -12.09 -4.99
CA PHE A 56 -1.98 -12.90 -4.41
C PHE A 56 -2.02 -12.76 -2.88
N GLY A 57 -1.85 -13.87 -2.19
CA GLY A 57 -2.03 -14.02 -0.75
C GLY A 57 -1.23 -15.19 -0.19
N ARG A 58 -0.18 -15.66 -0.88
CA ARG A 58 0.75 -16.69 -0.39
C ARG A 58 1.38 -16.35 0.97
N LEU A 59 1.46 -15.06 1.31
CA LEU A 59 1.82 -14.62 2.65
C LEU A 59 0.89 -15.24 3.72
N LEU A 60 -0.40 -15.33 3.45
CA LEU A 60 -1.40 -15.82 4.41
C LEU A 60 -1.69 -17.31 4.26
N ASP A 61 -1.44 -17.91 3.09
CA ASP A 61 -1.52 -19.35 2.92
C ASP A 61 -0.57 -19.82 1.82
N ALA A 62 0.44 -20.61 2.21
CA ALA A 62 1.52 -21.02 1.31
C ALA A 62 1.03 -21.81 0.07
N ASP A 63 -0.10 -22.51 0.20
CA ASP A 63 -0.60 -23.42 -0.83
C ASP A 63 -1.79 -22.86 -1.61
N ARG A 64 -2.68 -22.11 -0.95
CA ARG A 64 -3.93 -21.58 -1.52
C ARG A 64 -3.82 -20.13 -1.96
N GLY A 65 -2.88 -19.38 -1.38
CA GLY A 65 -2.85 -17.94 -1.49
C GLY A 65 -2.44 -17.41 -2.86
N GLY A 66 -1.85 -18.23 -3.72
CA GLY A 66 -1.40 -17.78 -5.04
C GLY A 66 -0.23 -16.78 -4.98
N TYR A 67 0.57 -16.72 -6.05
CA TYR A 67 1.80 -15.92 -6.12
C TYR A 67 2.22 -15.66 -7.56
N PHE A 68 3.17 -14.75 -7.73
CA PHE A 68 3.92 -14.55 -8.97
C PHE A 68 5.41 -14.65 -8.64
N ASN A 69 6.10 -15.69 -9.13
CA ASN A 69 7.53 -15.92 -8.91
C ASN A 69 8.34 -15.75 -10.19
N ILE A 70 9.48 -15.05 -10.08
CA ILE A 70 10.54 -14.99 -11.08
C ILE A 70 11.86 -15.21 -10.34
N SER A 71 12.49 -16.35 -10.55
CA SER A 71 13.72 -16.74 -9.84
C SER A 71 14.64 -17.55 -10.74
N PRO A 72 15.94 -17.67 -10.42
CA PRO A 72 16.79 -18.64 -11.11
C PRO A 72 16.23 -20.06 -11.01
N THR A 73 16.57 -20.91 -11.98
CA THR A 73 16.13 -22.31 -11.99
C THR A 73 16.59 -23.06 -10.74
N LYS A 74 15.70 -23.88 -10.20
CA LYS A 74 15.99 -24.68 -9.01
C LYS A 74 17.21 -25.58 -9.20
N GLY A 75 18.03 -25.69 -8.16
CA GLY A 75 19.19 -26.60 -8.12
C GLY A 75 20.55 -25.90 -8.11
N VAL A 76 20.58 -24.61 -8.45
CA VAL A 76 21.78 -23.76 -8.37
C VAL A 76 21.66 -22.82 -7.18
N GLN A 77 22.76 -22.59 -6.45
CA GLN A 77 22.78 -21.69 -5.29
C GLN A 77 23.30 -20.31 -5.67
N TYR A 78 22.40 -19.33 -5.73
CA TYR A 78 22.75 -17.94 -5.94
C TYR A 78 22.98 -17.20 -4.62
N THR A 79 23.90 -16.23 -4.63
CA THR A 79 23.96 -15.20 -3.60
C THR A 79 22.95 -14.11 -3.92
N THR A 80 21.93 -13.99 -3.07
CA THR A 80 20.83 -13.04 -3.29
C THR A 80 20.97 -11.78 -2.44
N LYS A 81 20.73 -10.62 -3.04
CA LYS A 81 20.67 -9.32 -2.36
C LYS A 81 19.45 -8.54 -2.83
N GLN A 82 18.70 -7.98 -1.88
CA GLN A 82 17.55 -7.13 -2.19
C GLN A 82 17.79 -5.70 -1.67
N GLN A 83 17.49 -4.71 -2.49
CA GLN A 83 17.63 -3.30 -2.16
C GLN A 83 16.64 -2.44 -2.96
N TYR A 84 16.31 -1.26 -2.46
CA TYR A 84 15.60 -0.26 -3.25
C TYR A 84 16.58 0.52 -4.13
N LEU A 85 16.20 0.83 -5.37
CA LEU A 85 16.96 1.76 -6.19
C LEU A 85 17.01 3.15 -5.50
N PRO A 86 18.11 3.91 -5.65
CA PRO A 86 18.34 5.13 -4.91
C PRO A 86 17.16 6.10 -4.94
N SER A 87 16.74 6.52 -3.74
CA SER A 87 15.66 7.50 -3.55
C SER A 87 14.35 7.15 -4.27
N SER A 88 14.00 5.86 -4.33
CA SER A 88 12.79 5.39 -5.00
C SER A 88 12.01 4.33 -4.20
N ASN A 89 10.83 3.98 -4.69
CA ASN A 89 10.10 2.78 -4.27
C ASN A 89 10.13 1.69 -5.37
N ILE A 90 11.26 1.58 -6.07
CA ILE A 90 11.55 0.54 -7.05
C ILE A 90 12.48 -0.46 -6.37
N LEU A 91 12.09 -1.73 -6.35
CA LEU A 91 12.83 -2.80 -5.68
C LEU A 91 13.70 -3.54 -6.69
N GLN A 92 14.93 -3.83 -6.30
CA GLN A 92 15.88 -4.65 -7.05
C GLN A 92 16.26 -5.87 -6.22
N THR A 93 16.05 -7.05 -6.78
CA THR A 93 16.55 -8.32 -6.24
C THR A 93 17.62 -8.86 -7.20
N ARG A 94 18.87 -8.90 -6.73
CA ARG A 94 20.03 -9.37 -7.50
C ARG A 94 20.41 -10.79 -7.10
N TYR A 95 20.61 -11.64 -8.10
CA TYR A 95 21.10 -13.00 -7.95
C TYR A 95 22.51 -13.10 -8.56
N ILE A 96 23.45 -13.67 -7.83
CA ILE A 96 24.86 -13.75 -8.24
C ILE A 96 25.35 -15.20 -8.14
N HIS A 97 25.82 -15.74 -9.27
CA HIS A 97 26.50 -17.02 -9.39
C HIS A 97 27.81 -16.85 -10.20
N GLU A 98 28.63 -17.90 -10.28
CA GLU A 98 29.86 -17.88 -11.06
C GLU A 98 29.60 -17.81 -12.57
N ASP A 99 28.56 -18.49 -13.06
CA ASP A 99 28.16 -18.53 -14.47
C ASP A 99 27.46 -17.25 -14.95
N GLY A 100 26.81 -16.53 -14.03
CA GLY A 100 26.08 -15.32 -14.39
C GLY A 100 25.44 -14.61 -13.21
N ALA A 101 24.91 -13.43 -13.49
CA ALA A 101 24.16 -12.63 -12.54
C ALA A 101 22.95 -11.99 -13.23
N MET A 102 21.84 -11.88 -12.49
CA MET A 102 20.63 -11.22 -12.97
C MET A 102 20.06 -10.26 -11.95
N ASP A 103 19.39 -9.23 -12.45
CA ASP A 103 18.57 -8.31 -11.66
C ASP A 103 17.09 -8.52 -11.97
N LEU A 104 16.29 -8.61 -10.91
CA LEU A 104 14.84 -8.53 -10.97
C LEU A 104 14.42 -7.16 -10.41
N ILE A 105 13.79 -6.34 -11.24
CA ILE A 105 13.28 -5.02 -10.89
C ILE A 105 11.75 -5.08 -10.79
N ASP A 106 11.22 -4.76 -9.61
CA ASP A 106 9.78 -4.75 -9.33
C ASP A 106 9.32 -3.33 -8.97
N PHE A 107 8.26 -2.85 -9.62
CA PHE A 107 7.64 -1.57 -9.27
C PHE A 107 6.20 -1.42 -9.76
N PHE A 108 5.50 -0.47 -9.16
CA PHE A 108 4.24 0.05 -9.69
C PHE A 108 4.49 1.42 -10.33
N PRO A 109 4.05 1.67 -11.57
CA PRO A 109 4.29 2.94 -12.23
C PRO A 109 3.68 4.15 -11.52
N ARG A 110 4.42 5.26 -11.55
CA ARG A 110 4.00 6.62 -11.19
C ARG A 110 4.26 7.54 -12.40
N PRO A 111 3.43 7.46 -13.47
CA PRO A 111 3.63 8.25 -14.69
C PRO A 111 3.66 9.74 -14.37
N LYS A 112 4.49 10.51 -15.09
CA LYS A 112 4.46 11.97 -14.97
C LYS A 112 3.09 12.51 -15.39
N ASN A 113 2.62 13.52 -14.67
CA ASN A 113 1.46 14.32 -15.07
C ASN A 113 1.82 15.19 -16.29
N THR A 114 1.91 14.61 -17.49
CA THR A 114 2.18 15.41 -18.70
C THR A 114 0.86 15.87 -19.31
N ARG A 115 0.67 17.19 -19.35
CA ARG A 115 -0.42 17.86 -20.07
C ARG A 115 -0.30 17.54 -21.57
N VAL A 116 -1.30 16.90 -22.17
CA VAL A 116 -1.47 16.95 -23.62
C VAL A 116 -2.28 18.22 -23.94
N LEU A 117 -1.59 19.25 -24.45
CA LEU A 117 -2.26 20.38 -25.09
C LEU A 117 -2.89 19.86 -26.40
N SER A 118 -4.19 19.58 -26.40
CA SER A 118 -4.91 19.41 -27.66
C SER A 118 -4.86 20.73 -28.44
N LYS A 119 -4.17 20.75 -29.58
CA LYS A 119 -4.34 21.81 -30.57
C LYS A 119 -5.69 21.62 -31.24
N LYS A 120 -6.75 22.28 -30.75
CA LYS A 120 -7.80 22.89 -31.58
C LYS A 120 -8.69 23.87 -30.80
N LYS A 121 -9.27 24.79 -31.59
CA LYS A 121 -9.76 26.13 -31.27
C LYS A 121 -11.08 26.18 -30.45
N GLN A 122 -11.15 27.23 -29.61
CA GLN A 122 -12.36 27.93 -29.14
C GLN A 122 -13.33 27.20 -28.19
N LEU A 123 -12.96 27.09 -26.89
CA LEU A 123 -13.91 27.07 -25.77
C LEU A 123 -13.29 27.84 -24.56
N PRO A 124 -14.07 28.56 -23.72
CA PRO A 124 -13.55 29.40 -22.62
C PRO A 124 -13.17 28.64 -21.34
N PHE A 125 -13.51 27.35 -21.25
CA PHE A 125 -13.16 26.50 -20.12
C PHE A 125 -12.11 25.47 -20.55
N ARG A 126 -10.98 25.45 -19.84
CA ARG A 126 -9.96 24.41 -19.96
C ARG A 126 -10.49 23.14 -19.30
N GLU A 127 -11.07 22.23 -20.08
CA GLU A 127 -11.19 20.85 -19.61
C GLU A 127 -9.80 20.26 -19.41
N THR A 128 -9.53 19.88 -18.17
CA THR A 128 -8.27 19.26 -17.74
C THR A 128 -8.65 17.88 -17.21
N VAL A 129 -8.32 16.82 -17.94
CA VAL A 129 -8.44 15.43 -17.48
C VAL A 129 -7.09 14.77 -17.76
N VAL A 130 -6.19 14.68 -16.77
CA VAL A 130 -6.02 13.67 -15.69
C VAL A 130 -5.10 12.55 -16.19
N VAL A 131 -4.18 12.11 -15.32
CA VAL A 131 -3.35 10.91 -15.52
C VAL A 131 -4.20 9.81 -16.12
N GLN A 132 -3.72 9.10 -17.14
CA GLN A 132 -4.39 7.87 -17.58
C GLN A 132 -4.38 6.91 -16.39
N ASP A 133 -5.51 6.86 -15.69
CA ASP A 133 -5.72 6.10 -14.46
C ASP A 133 -5.23 4.65 -14.60
N GLU A 134 -5.42 4.12 -15.81
CA GLU A 134 -4.96 2.84 -16.28
C GLU A 134 -3.45 2.59 -16.06
N LEU A 135 -2.57 3.56 -16.33
CA LEU A 135 -1.13 3.37 -16.17
C LEU A 135 -0.71 3.19 -14.71
N LYS A 136 -1.57 3.60 -13.76
CA LYS A 136 -1.39 3.34 -12.32
C LYS A 136 -1.96 1.99 -11.91
N LYS A 137 -2.54 1.22 -12.81
CA LYS A 137 -3.04 -0.13 -12.56
C LYS A 137 -2.17 -1.15 -13.27
N TRP A 138 -0.86 -1.01 -13.09
CA TRP A 138 0.16 -1.89 -13.63
C TRP A 138 1.06 -2.37 -12.50
N LEU A 139 1.41 -3.65 -12.51
CA LEU A 139 2.55 -4.21 -11.81
C LEU A 139 3.61 -4.55 -12.86
N VAL A 140 4.79 -3.96 -12.76
CA VAL A 140 5.92 -4.22 -13.67
C VAL A 140 6.98 -5.04 -12.94
N ARG A 141 7.40 -6.14 -13.58
CA ARG A 141 8.49 -6.99 -13.13
C ARG A 141 9.43 -7.25 -14.29
N ARG A 142 10.66 -6.73 -14.25
CA ARG A 142 11.65 -6.87 -15.32
C ARG A 142 12.83 -7.68 -14.82
N VAL A 143 13.19 -8.74 -15.54
CA VAL A 143 14.40 -9.51 -15.28
C VAL A 143 15.42 -9.26 -16.39
N GLU A 144 16.66 -9.01 -16.01
CA GLU A 144 17.78 -8.72 -16.90
C GLU A 144 19.00 -9.53 -16.49
N CYS A 145 19.63 -10.21 -17.45
CA CYS A 145 20.93 -10.84 -17.23
C CYS A 145 22.03 -9.78 -17.36
N ILE A 146 22.61 -9.39 -16.23
CA ILE A 146 23.63 -8.32 -16.18
C ILE A 146 25.04 -8.84 -16.49
N ARG A 147 25.25 -10.16 -16.44
CA ARG A 147 26.54 -10.80 -16.74
C ARG A 147 26.36 -12.28 -17.00
N GLY A 148 27.08 -12.82 -17.99
CA GLY A 148 27.14 -14.27 -18.25
C GLY A 148 25.81 -14.83 -18.73
N THR A 149 25.40 -15.99 -18.21
CA THR A 149 24.10 -16.60 -18.55
C THR A 149 23.33 -17.04 -17.31
N VAL A 150 21.99 -16.97 -17.39
CA VAL A 150 21.10 -17.36 -16.30
C VAL A 150 19.86 -18.04 -16.87
N ASP A 151 19.53 -19.22 -16.34
CA ASP A 151 18.25 -19.88 -16.55
C ASP A 151 17.25 -19.47 -15.46
N ILE A 152 16.02 -19.16 -15.87
CA ILE A 152 14.99 -18.55 -15.03
C ILE A 152 13.71 -19.37 -15.08
N ASP A 153 13.11 -19.60 -13.92
CA ASP A 153 11.76 -20.14 -13.74
C ASP A 153 10.77 -18.99 -13.49
N VAL A 154 9.70 -18.95 -14.28
CA VAL A 154 8.56 -18.06 -14.08
C VAL A 154 7.35 -18.87 -13.70
N GLU A 155 6.69 -18.54 -12.60
CA GLU A 155 5.47 -19.20 -12.12
C GLU A 155 4.43 -18.14 -11.74
N ILE A 156 3.24 -18.18 -12.35
CA ILE A 156 2.15 -17.23 -12.06
C ILE A 156 0.88 -18.00 -11.73
N PHE A 157 0.46 -17.89 -10.47
CA PHE A 157 -0.70 -18.58 -9.92
C PHE A 157 -1.56 -17.58 -9.14
N PRO A 158 -2.48 -16.84 -9.79
CA PRO A 158 -3.40 -15.96 -9.10
C PRO A 158 -4.38 -16.73 -8.20
N ALA A 159 -4.81 -16.11 -7.10
CA ALA A 159 -5.87 -16.61 -6.24
C ALA A 159 -6.85 -15.48 -5.93
N PHE A 160 -7.86 -15.36 -6.78
CA PHE A 160 -8.83 -14.27 -6.76
C PHE A 160 -9.74 -14.32 -5.53
N ASP A 161 -10.21 -13.13 -5.13
CA ASP A 161 -11.16 -12.94 -4.04
C ASP A 161 -10.74 -13.65 -2.74
N TYR A 162 -9.52 -13.40 -2.27
CA TYR A 162 -8.98 -14.06 -1.08
C TYR A 162 -8.89 -15.58 -1.22
N ALA A 163 -8.53 -16.06 -2.41
CA ALA A 163 -8.52 -17.48 -2.78
C ALA A 163 -9.90 -18.18 -2.65
N ARG A 164 -10.99 -17.45 -2.87
CA ARG A 164 -12.37 -17.99 -2.87
C ARG A 164 -12.94 -18.18 -4.26
N ALA A 165 -12.44 -17.45 -5.25
CA ALA A 165 -12.98 -17.48 -6.59
C ALA A 165 -12.17 -18.40 -7.51
N GLU A 166 -12.87 -19.20 -8.30
CA GLU A 166 -12.30 -19.92 -9.43
C GLU A 166 -11.95 -18.95 -10.57
N HIS A 167 -11.03 -19.37 -11.43
CA HIS A 167 -10.67 -18.62 -12.65
C HIS A 167 -10.20 -19.57 -13.76
N THR A 168 -10.26 -19.07 -14.99
CA THR A 168 -9.70 -19.73 -16.18
C THR A 168 -8.47 -18.99 -16.70
N VAL A 169 -7.66 -19.69 -17.50
CA VAL A 169 -6.46 -19.14 -18.14
C VAL A 169 -6.60 -19.28 -19.65
N GLU A 170 -6.27 -18.22 -20.36
CA GLU A 170 -6.15 -18.20 -21.81
C GLU A 170 -4.73 -17.72 -22.17
N ILE A 171 -3.99 -18.54 -22.92
CA ILE A 171 -2.68 -18.17 -23.47
C ILE A 171 -2.91 -17.75 -24.92
N HIS A 172 -2.75 -16.45 -25.19
CA HIS A 172 -2.92 -15.87 -26.53
C HIS A 172 -1.70 -16.15 -27.41
N ILE A 173 -0.50 -16.11 -26.81
CA ILE A 173 0.77 -16.32 -27.48
C ILE A 173 1.53 -17.42 -26.71
N PRO A 174 1.48 -18.68 -27.17
CA PRO A 174 2.08 -19.81 -26.46
C PRO A 174 3.61 -19.73 -26.35
N THR A 175 4.24 -19.25 -27.43
CA THR A 175 5.69 -19.10 -27.53
C THR A 175 5.98 -17.67 -27.97
N ARG A 176 6.88 -17.00 -27.28
CA ARG A 176 7.20 -15.60 -27.51
C ARG A 176 8.68 -15.38 -27.77
N GLY A 177 8.97 -14.54 -28.76
CA GLY A 177 10.31 -14.04 -29.12
C GLY A 177 10.23 -12.60 -29.65
N HIS A 178 11.36 -12.02 -30.05
CA HIS A 178 11.49 -10.61 -30.45
C HIS A 178 10.65 -10.21 -31.69
N ALA A 179 10.19 -11.15 -32.51
CA ALA A 179 9.39 -10.84 -33.71
C ALA A 179 7.88 -10.68 -33.44
N GLU A 180 7.41 -11.00 -32.23
CA GLU A 180 5.98 -10.96 -31.88
C GLU A 180 5.53 -9.50 -31.61
N PRO A 181 4.58 -8.95 -32.41
CA PRO A 181 4.19 -7.55 -32.31
C PRO A 181 3.27 -7.24 -31.12
N GLU A 182 2.48 -8.22 -30.66
CA GLU A 182 1.49 -8.03 -29.60
C GLU A 182 2.07 -8.27 -28.22
N SER A 183 1.78 -7.38 -27.27
CA SER A 183 2.28 -7.53 -25.90
C SER A 183 1.45 -8.48 -25.04
N LYS A 184 0.16 -8.63 -25.31
CA LYS A 184 -0.75 -9.46 -24.53
C LYS A 184 -0.43 -10.94 -24.72
N THR A 185 -0.09 -11.64 -23.65
CA THR A 185 0.35 -13.06 -23.72
C THR A 185 -0.58 -14.01 -22.99
N VAL A 186 -1.03 -13.65 -21.77
CA VAL A 186 -1.89 -14.50 -20.95
C VAL A 186 -3.04 -13.68 -20.38
N THR A 187 -4.22 -14.27 -20.25
CA THR A 187 -5.36 -13.70 -19.55
C THR A 187 -5.87 -14.65 -18.49
N PHE A 188 -6.06 -14.15 -17.27
CA PHE A 188 -6.69 -14.81 -16.15
C PHE A 188 -8.08 -14.23 -15.95
N SER A 189 -9.13 -15.06 -16.02
CA SER A 189 -10.52 -14.61 -15.95
C SER A 189 -11.22 -15.22 -14.75
N SER A 190 -11.55 -14.41 -13.75
CA SER A 190 -12.49 -14.76 -12.69
C SER A 190 -13.83 -14.05 -12.92
N LYS A 191 -14.82 -14.32 -12.06
CA LYS A 191 -16.17 -13.77 -12.19
C LYS A 191 -16.19 -12.24 -12.20
N ASP A 192 -15.44 -11.63 -11.29
CA ASP A 192 -15.51 -10.19 -11.01
C ASP A 192 -14.24 -9.43 -11.42
N LEU A 193 -13.20 -10.13 -11.89
CA LEU A 193 -11.92 -9.55 -12.29
C LEU A 193 -11.28 -10.33 -13.43
N LYS A 194 -10.75 -9.59 -14.40
CA LYS A 194 -9.97 -10.12 -15.52
C LYS A 194 -8.60 -9.44 -15.51
N LEU A 195 -7.53 -10.23 -15.42
CA LEU A 195 -6.16 -9.75 -15.46
C LEU A 195 -5.49 -10.23 -16.73
N GLN A 196 -4.71 -9.38 -17.37
CA GLN A 196 -3.82 -9.78 -18.45
C GLN A 196 -2.37 -9.60 -18.05
N LEU A 197 -1.55 -10.50 -18.60
CA LEU A 197 -0.11 -10.45 -18.56
C LEU A 197 0.39 -10.02 -19.94
N ASP A 198 1.01 -8.86 -19.98
CA ASP A 198 1.82 -8.44 -21.11
C ASP A 198 3.28 -8.82 -20.87
N VAL A 199 3.93 -9.33 -21.89
CA VAL A 199 5.38 -9.58 -21.87
C VAL A 199 6.08 -8.61 -22.83
N THR A 200 7.34 -8.29 -22.60
CA THR A 200 8.23 -7.67 -23.60
C THR A 200 9.59 -8.33 -23.53
N ILE A 201 10.26 -8.48 -24.67
CA ILE A 201 11.58 -9.11 -24.75
C ILE A 201 12.55 -8.09 -25.35
N ASP A 202 13.61 -7.81 -24.60
CA ASP A 202 14.76 -7.03 -25.03
C ASP A 202 15.89 -8.01 -25.36
N LYS A 203 16.35 -7.99 -26.62
CA LYS A 203 17.41 -8.89 -27.09
C LYS A 203 18.82 -8.41 -26.73
N GLY A 204 18.94 -7.29 -25.99
CA GLY A 204 20.22 -6.67 -25.68
C GLY A 204 20.77 -5.91 -26.88
N ASP A 205 22.08 -6.03 -27.13
CA ASP A 205 22.75 -5.33 -28.23
C ASP A 205 22.10 -5.62 -29.60
N GLU A 206 22.08 -4.61 -30.48
CA GLU A 206 21.48 -4.74 -31.83
C GLU A 206 22.08 -5.91 -32.63
N ASP A 207 23.36 -6.21 -32.38
CA ASP A 207 24.16 -7.28 -33.00
C ASP A 207 23.97 -8.67 -32.36
N SER A 208 23.13 -8.81 -31.34
CA SER A 208 22.84 -10.11 -30.71
C SER A 208 22.23 -11.08 -31.72
N ILE A 209 22.83 -12.27 -31.80
CA ILE A 209 22.42 -13.36 -32.69
C ILE A 209 21.24 -14.15 -32.08
N THR A 210 21.15 -14.17 -30.75
CA THR A 210 20.16 -14.94 -30.00
C THR A 210 19.07 -14.01 -29.44
N CYS A 211 17.87 -14.56 -29.29
CA CYS A 211 16.75 -13.87 -28.67
C CYS A 211 16.16 -14.80 -27.60
N PRO A 212 15.83 -14.27 -26.40
CA PRO A 212 15.12 -15.05 -25.40
C PRO A 212 13.84 -15.64 -25.98
N ILE A 213 13.64 -16.94 -25.76
CA ILE A 213 12.40 -17.63 -26.09
C ILE A 213 11.68 -17.93 -24.78
N LEU A 214 10.43 -17.50 -24.71
CA LEU A 214 9.55 -17.74 -23.58
C LEU A 214 8.39 -18.61 -24.03
N GLN A 215 8.20 -19.78 -23.43
CA GLN A 215 7.06 -20.64 -23.71
C GLN A 215 6.24 -20.86 -22.45
N PHE A 216 4.98 -20.44 -22.46
CA PHE A 216 4.06 -20.68 -21.35
C PHE A 216 3.35 -22.01 -21.50
N ALA A 217 3.23 -22.72 -20.38
CA ALA A 217 2.36 -23.88 -20.23
C ALA A 217 1.40 -23.67 -19.06
N THR A 218 0.15 -24.12 -19.21
CA THR A 218 -0.80 -24.12 -18.10
C THR A 218 -0.49 -25.27 -17.14
N VAL A 219 -0.59 -24.99 -15.84
CA VAL A 219 -0.38 -25.97 -14.78
C VAL A 219 -1.47 -25.84 -13.74
N LYS A 220 -2.04 -26.96 -13.32
CA LYS A 220 -2.99 -27.03 -12.20
C LYS A 220 -2.28 -27.50 -10.93
N LYS A 221 -2.60 -26.86 -9.80
CA LYS A 221 -2.15 -27.29 -8.47
C LYS A 221 -3.35 -27.61 -7.60
N ASP A 222 -3.25 -28.67 -6.80
CA ASP A 222 -4.39 -29.28 -6.10
C ASP A 222 -5.17 -28.33 -5.18
N LYS A 223 -4.47 -27.37 -4.54
CA LYS A 223 -5.07 -26.45 -3.56
C LYS A 223 -5.49 -25.09 -4.12
N LEU A 224 -5.21 -24.83 -5.41
CA LEU A 224 -5.62 -23.60 -6.08
C LEU A 224 -6.92 -23.80 -6.86
N LEU A 225 -7.74 -22.76 -6.91
CA LEU A 225 -9.07 -22.77 -7.56
C LEU A 225 -9.04 -22.46 -9.06
N GLY A 226 -7.86 -22.34 -9.65
CA GLY A 226 -7.68 -22.17 -11.08
C GLY A 226 -6.27 -22.56 -11.51
N GLU A 227 -6.06 -22.59 -12.82
CA GLU A 227 -4.75 -22.89 -13.40
C GLU A 227 -3.81 -21.69 -13.24
N GLY A 228 -2.52 -21.97 -13.16
CA GLY A 228 -1.48 -20.98 -13.36
C GLY A 228 -0.76 -21.21 -14.68
N VAL A 229 0.22 -20.35 -14.95
CA VAL A 229 1.16 -20.55 -16.05
C VAL A 229 2.57 -20.67 -15.52
N VAL A 230 3.37 -21.48 -16.18
CA VAL A 230 4.80 -21.62 -15.93
C VAL A 230 5.57 -21.44 -17.22
N ALA A 231 6.80 -20.94 -17.10
CA ALA A 231 7.73 -20.87 -18.22
C ALA A 231 9.18 -20.96 -17.75
N HIS A 232 10.03 -21.40 -18.66
CA HIS A 232 11.49 -21.43 -18.49
C HIS A 232 12.13 -20.53 -19.54
N ILE A 233 13.11 -19.74 -19.14
CA ILE A 233 13.79 -18.76 -20.00
C ILE A 233 15.28 -18.89 -19.82
N HIS A 234 16.02 -18.93 -20.92
CA HIS A 234 17.47 -18.75 -20.92
C HIS A 234 17.78 -17.30 -21.29
N LEU A 235 18.57 -16.60 -20.47
CA LEU A 235 19.05 -15.25 -20.76
C LEU A 235 20.58 -15.21 -20.84
N GLU A 236 21.06 -14.51 -21.85
CA GLU A 236 22.46 -14.11 -22.02
C GLU A 236 22.65 -12.64 -21.60
N GLU A 237 23.90 -12.26 -21.33
CA GLU A 237 24.28 -10.90 -20.91
C GLU A 237 23.65 -9.81 -21.80
N GLY A 238 23.02 -8.82 -21.15
CA GLY A 238 22.31 -7.72 -21.79
C GLY A 238 20.85 -8.02 -22.18
N GLN A 239 20.43 -9.30 -22.19
CA GLN A 239 19.04 -9.65 -22.50
C GLN A 239 18.13 -9.43 -21.30
N ALA A 240 16.90 -8.97 -21.58
CA ALA A 240 15.89 -8.75 -20.55
C ALA A 240 14.49 -9.18 -20.99
N VAL A 241 13.66 -9.57 -20.02
CA VAL A 241 12.23 -9.86 -20.21
C VAL A 241 11.44 -9.10 -19.17
N SER A 242 10.43 -8.35 -19.61
CA SER A 242 9.52 -7.64 -18.72
C SER A 242 8.15 -8.27 -18.72
N PHE A 243 7.53 -8.31 -17.55
CA PHE A 243 6.19 -8.81 -17.31
C PHE A 243 5.35 -7.68 -16.71
N VAL A 244 4.21 -7.38 -17.33
CA VAL A 244 3.25 -6.39 -16.84
C VAL A 244 1.93 -7.07 -16.55
N LEU A 245 1.51 -7.06 -15.29
CA LEU A 245 0.19 -7.52 -14.89
C LEU A 245 -0.72 -6.29 -14.72
N ARG A 246 -1.85 -6.27 -15.42
CA ARG A 246 -2.83 -5.17 -15.42
C ARG A 246 -4.26 -5.68 -15.62
N ASP A 247 -5.24 -4.79 -15.44
CA ASP A 247 -6.64 -5.06 -15.82
C ASP A 247 -6.69 -5.47 -17.31
N ASP A 248 -7.52 -6.44 -17.68
CA ASP A 248 -7.86 -6.75 -19.08
C ASP A 248 -9.14 -6.00 -19.46
N ILE A 249 -8.99 -4.87 -20.16
CA ILE A 249 -10.10 -4.06 -20.66
C ILE A 249 -10.03 -3.90 -22.18
N PRO A 250 -11.15 -3.70 -22.89
CA PRO A 250 -11.14 -3.62 -24.36
C PRO A 250 -10.35 -2.44 -24.92
N ASP A 251 -10.38 -1.28 -24.23
CA ASP A 251 -9.90 -0.01 -24.76
C ASP A 251 -8.71 0.53 -23.95
N HIS A 252 -7.62 -0.24 -23.91
CA HIS A 252 -6.38 0.21 -23.29
C HIS A 252 -5.81 1.44 -23.99
N VAL A 253 -5.36 2.42 -23.20
CA VAL A 253 -4.63 3.56 -23.74
C VAL A 253 -3.23 3.15 -24.21
N THR A 254 -2.69 2.09 -23.64
CA THR A 254 -1.51 1.39 -24.18
C THR A 254 -1.90 -0.03 -24.53
N PRO A 255 -2.40 -0.29 -25.77
CA PRO A 255 -2.74 -1.65 -26.21
C PRO A 255 -1.52 -2.56 -26.17
N ASP A 256 -0.43 -2.11 -26.83
CA ASP A 256 0.86 -2.80 -26.88
C ASP A 256 1.87 -2.14 -25.96
N VAL A 257 2.34 -2.90 -24.98
CA VAL A 257 3.42 -2.53 -24.07
C VAL A 257 4.75 -2.82 -24.75
N THR A 258 5.60 -1.80 -24.89
CA THR A 258 6.96 -1.95 -25.45
C THR A 258 8.03 -1.68 -24.39
N SER A 259 9.27 -2.09 -24.65
CA SER A 259 10.40 -1.83 -23.74
C SER A 259 10.62 -0.34 -23.50
N GLU A 260 10.44 0.51 -24.52
CA GLU A 260 10.59 1.98 -24.39
C GLU A 260 9.52 2.59 -23.48
N ILE A 261 8.29 2.06 -23.52
CA ILE A 261 7.22 2.48 -22.62
C ILE A 261 7.60 2.12 -21.18
N LEU A 262 8.12 0.91 -20.95
CA LEU A 262 8.53 0.46 -19.62
C LEU A 262 9.72 1.25 -19.07
N ASP A 263 10.71 1.56 -19.91
CA ASP A 263 11.82 2.43 -19.53
C ASP A 263 11.32 3.82 -19.12
N THR A 264 10.36 4.37 -19.88
CA THR A 264 9.71 5.64 -19.55
C THR A 264 8.97 5.55 -18.22
N GLN A 265 8.20 4.48 -17.97
CA GLN A 265 7.48 4.30 -16.71
C GLN A 265 8.43 4.13 -15.52
N GLN A 266 9.53 3.39 -15.68
CA GLN A 266 10.53 3.23 -14.62
C GLN A 266 11.20 4.57 -14.31
N HIS A 267 11.62 5.32 -15.33
CA HIS A 267 12.23 6.63 -15.18
C HIS A 267 11.28 7.63 -14.50
N ASP A 268 10.03 7.71 -14.96
CA ASP A 268 9.01 8.59 -14.38
C ASP A 268 8.72 8.23 -12.91
N THR A 269 8.70 6.94 -12.60
CA THR A 269 8.51 6.45 -11.24
C THR A 269 9.66 6.84 -10.33
N GLN A 270 10.90 6.65 -10.78
CA GLN A 270 12.08 7.08 -10.04
C GLN A 270 12.08 8.59 -9.82
N ALA A 271 11.78 9.37 -10.87
CA ALA A 271 11.71 10.82 -10.80
C ALA A 271 10.62 11.29 -9.82
N PHE A 272 9.44 10.65 -9.80
CA PHE A 272 8.37 10.96 -8.85
C PHE A 272 8.85 10.84 -7.40
N TRP A 273 9.43 9.69 -7.04
CA TRP A 273 9.88 9.44 -5.68
C TRP A 273 11.07 10.32 -5.28
N TYR A 274 12.03 10.50 -6.18
CA TYR A 274 13.19 11.36 -5.97
C TYR A 274 12.76 12.82 -5.74
N ASN A 275 11.92 13.36 -6.63
CA ASN A 275 11.43 14.73 -6.52
C ASN A 275 10.63 14.92 -5.24
N TRP A 276 9.81 13.93 -4.87
CA TRP A 276 9.08 13.98 -3.61
C TRP A 276 10.03 14.01 -2.40
N ILE A 277 10.90 13.01 -2.23
CA ILE A 277 11.75 12.93 -1.03
C ILE A 277 12.76 14.07 -0.92
N SER A 278 13.17 14.67 -2.04
CA SER A 278 14.06 15.83 -2.05
C SER A 278 13.48 17.06 -1.34
N LYS A 279 12.15 17.12 -1.15
CA LYS A 279 11.46 18.18 -0.38
C LYS A 279 11.65 18.04 1.14
N SER A 280 12.14 16.89 1.63
CA SER A 280 12.33 16.65 3.06
C SER A 280 13.27 17.66 3.71
N LYS A 281 12.83 18.24 4.83
CA LYS A 281 13.63 19.18 5.64
C LYS A 281 14.55 18.49 6.65
N TYR A 282 14.58 17.16 6.68
CA TYR A 282 15.39 16.41 7.63
C TYR A 282 16.89 16.50 7.32
N LYS A 283 17.69 16.96 8.29
CA LYS A 283 19.16 17.10 8.19
C LYS A 283 19.94 16.27 9.23
N GLY A 284 19.26 15.36 9.92
CA GLY A 284 19.88 14.56 10.98
C GLY A 284 20.72 13.39 10.46
N ARG A 285 21.42 12.71 11.37
CA ARG A 285 22.34 11.60 11.07
C ARG A 285 21.68 10.37 10.44
N TRP A 286 20.37 10.17 10.64
CA TRP A 286 19.65 8.96 10.23
C TRP A 286 18.90 9.13 8.90
N ARG A 287 19.46 9.89 7.96
CA ARG A 287 18.76 10.34 6.75
C ARG A 287 18.19 9.19 5.92
N GLU A 288 18.92 8.09 5.76
CA GLU A 288 18.47 6.94 4.97
C GLU A 288 17.26 6.26 5.60
N VAL A 289 17.31 5.96 6.90
CA VAL A 289 16.22 5.33 7.66
C VAL A 289 14.98 6.22 7.68
N VAL A 290 15.18 7.53 7.91
CA VAL A 290 14.09 8.51 7.91
C VAL A 290 13.47 8.64 6.52
N ASN A 291 14.28 8.72 5.46
CA ASN A 291 13.77 8.82 4.09
C ASN A 291 12.98 7.57 3.67
N ARG A 292 13.46 6.38 4.04
CA ARG A 292 12.75 5.13 3.77
C ARG A 292 11.41 5.08 4.49
N SER A 293 11.37 5.50 5.76
CA SER A 293 10.15 5.58 6.55
C SER A 293 9.15 6.57 5.95
N LEU A 294 9.63 7.75 5.52
CA LEU A 294 8.80 8.77 4.88
C LEU A 294 8.17 8.27 3.58
N MET A 295 8.94 7.57 2.73
CA MET A 295 8.40 7.00 1.51
C MET A 295 7.33 5.93 1.78
N ILE A 296 7.47 5.15 2.87
CA ILE A 296 6.41 4.20 3.28
C ILE A 296 5.16 4.96 3.71
N LEU A 297 5.27 5.99 4.56
CA LEU A 297 4.11 6.81 4.95
C LEU A 297 3.41 7.47 3.76
N LYS A 298 4.19 7.97 2.79
CA LYS A 298 3.67 8.50 1.53
C LYS A 298 2.97 7.43 0.71
N LEU A 299 3.56 6.24 0.64
CA LEU A 299 2.98 5.10 -0.08
C LEU A 299 1.61 4.72 0.47
N LEU A 300 1.43 4.74 1.79
CA LEU A 300 0.17 4.39 2.46
C LEU A 300 -0.90 5.49 2.40
N THR A 301 -0.58 6.66 1.84
CA THR A 301 -1.55 7.72 1.58
C THR A 301 -2.26 7.43 0.26
N TYR A 302 -3.52 6.99 0.31
CA TYR A 302 -4.34 6.70 -0.86
C TYR A 302 -4.57 7.96 -1.70
N GLU A 303 -3.94 8.01 -2.87
CA GLU A 303 -3.89 9.22 -3.70
C GLU A 303 -5.27 9.80 -4.07
N PRO A 304 -6.30 9.00 -4.42
CA PRO A 304 -7.58 9.54 -4.86
C PRO A 304 -8.34 10.35 -3.80
N THR A 305 -8.21 10.02 -2.52
CA THR A 305 -8.99 10.66 -1.45
C THR A 305 -8.13 11.36 -0.40
N GLY A 306 -6.87 10.97 -0.23
CA GLY A 306 -6.02 11.40 0.87
C GLY A 306 -6.15 10.55 2.15
N ALA A 307 -6.98 9.50 2.14
CA ALA A 307 -7.06 8.55 3.25
C ALA A 307 -5.71 7.86 3.49
N ILE A 308 -5.34 7.58 4.73
CA ILE A 308 -4.05 6.97 5.08
C ILE A 308 -4.32 5.63 5.75
N VAL A 309 -3.94 4.53 5.11
CA VAL A 309 -4.14 3.18 5.69
C VAL A 309 -3.11 2.89 6.78
N ALA A 310 -3.51 2.17 7.83
CA ALA A 310 -2.59 1.84 8.92
C ALA A 310 -1.48 0.87 8.47
N ALA A 311 -1.83 -0.15 7.69
CA ALA A 311 -0.89 -1.00 6.96
C ALA A 311 -1.57 -1.56 5.71
N PRO A 312 -0.82 -1.92 4.66
CA PRO A 312 -1.45 -2.33 3.41
C PRO A 312 -1.64 -3.86 3.36
N THR A 313 -1.82 -4.49 4.52
CA THR A 313 -1.99 -5.94 4.69
C THR A 313 -3.10 -6.24 5.69
N PHE A 314 -3.60 -7.47 5.68
CA PHE A 314 -4.55 -7.98 6.66
C PHE A 314 -4.05 -9.30 7.22
N SER A 315 -4.46 -9.61 8.44
CA SER A 315 -4.23 -10.91 9.10
C SER A 315 -2.78 -11.32 9.29
N VAL A 316 -1.83 -10.39 9.14
CA VAL A 316 -0.46 -10.62 9.61
C VAL A 316 -0.50 -10.59 11.14
N PRO A 317 -0.03 -11.65 11.83
CA PRO A 317 -0.24 -11.81 13.26
C PRO A 317 0.68 -10.90 14.07
N GLU A 318 0.18 -10.33 15.17
CA GLU A 318 1.01 -9.60 16.16
C GLU A 318 2.08 -10.52 16.77
N ALA A 319 1.74 -11.80 16.99
CA ALA A 319 2.66 -12.84 17.41
C ALA A 319 2.31 -14.13 16.67
N ILE A 320 3.31 -14.84 16.15
CA ILE A 320 3.13 -16.10 15.41
C ILE A 320 2.36 -17.11 16.28
N GLY A 321 1.28 -17.69 15.73
CA GLY A 321 0.36 -18.59 16.43
C GLY A 321 -0.70 -17.88 17.29
N GLY A 322 -0.66 -16.55 17.36
CA GLY A 322 -1.64 -15.74 18.06
C GLY A 322 -2.94 -15.52 17.27
N VAL A 323 -3.95 -14.98 17.97
CA VAL A 323 -5.30 -14.72 17.43
C VAL A 323 -5.53 -13.26 17.03
N ARG A 324 -4.56 -12.38 17.30
CA ARG A 324 -4.62 -10.93 17.05
C ARG A 324 -4.12 -10.64 15.63
N ASN A 325 -4.95 -11.04 14.68
CA ASN A 325 -4.66 -11.01 13.25
C ASN A 325 -5.75 -10.14 12.59
N TRP A 326 -5.49 -8.85 12.47
CA TRP A 326 -6.50 -7.85 12.07
C TRP A 326 -6.29 -7.36 10.64
N ASP A 327 -7.33 -6.81 10.05
CA ASP A 327 -7.24 -6.06 8.80
C ASP A 327 -6.86 -4.60 9.10
N TYR A 328 -5.69 -4.19 8.62
CA TYR A 328 -5.12 -2.86 8.84
C TYR A 328 -5.26 -1.93 7.63
N ARG A 329 -5.98 -2.35 6.58
CA ARG A 329 -6.10 -1.63 5.30
C ARG A 329 -7.06 -0.44 5.35
N PHE A 330 -7.44 0.00 6.55
CA PHE A 330 -8.39 1.07 6.82
C PHE A 330 -7.70 2.33 7.33
N CYS A 331 -8.38 3.46 7.14
CA CYS A 331 -7.94 4.77 7.57
C CYS A 331 -8.37 5.04 9.02
N TRP A 332 -7.47 4.74 9.96
CA TRP A 332 -7.65 5.07 11.38
C TRP A 332 -7.34 6.54 11.65
N ILE A 333 -8.22 7.22 12.40
CA ILE A 333 -8.04 8.64 12.72
C ILE A 333 -6.72 8.87 13.47
N ARG A 334 -6.44 8.02 14.46
CA ARG A 334 -5.21 8.02 15.25
C ARG A 334 -3.95 7.98 14.38
N ASP A 335 -3.81 6.89 13.64
CA ASP A 335 -2.65 6.54 12.82
C ASP A 335 -2.40 7.59 11.74
N SER A 336 -3.48 8.08 11.12
CA SER A 336 -3.43 9.14 10.13
C SER A 336 -2.99 10.47 10.75
N SER A 337 -3.48 10.81 11.95
CA SER A 337 -3.12 12.06 12.64
C SER A 337 -1.62 12.12 12.95
N PHE A 338 -1.04 11.01 13.44
CA PHE A 338 0.41 10.92 13.65
C PHE A 338 1.21 10.96 12.34
N THR A 339 0.71 10.32 11.28
CA THR A 339 1.33 10.40 9.95
C THR A 339 1.38 11.84 9.44
N ILE A 340 0.26 12.57 9.55
CA ILE A 340 0.19 13.98 9.15
C ILE A 340 1.12 14.86 9.98
N TYR A 341 1.23 14.61 11.29
CA TYR A 341 2.22 15.31 12.11
C TYR A 341 3.63 15.17 11.55
N ILE A 342 4.05 13.93 11.24
CA ILE A 342 5.39 13.65 10.70
C ILE A 342 5.59 14.34 9.35
N LEU A 343 4.63 14.19 8.43
CA LEU A 343 4.70 14.78 7.09
C LEU A 343 4.84 16.31 7.15
N LEU A 344 3.99 16.99 7.94
CA LEU A 344 4.07 18.43 8.14
C LEU A 344 5.41 18.86 8.74
N ARG A 345 5.90 18.13 9.75
CA ARG A 345 7.21 18.42 10.39
C ARG A 345 8.38 18.24 9.44
N MET A 346 8.28 17.31 8.50
CA MET A 346 9.30 17.07 7.48
C MET A 346 9.15 17.99 6.25
N GLY A 347 8.11 18.81 6.19
CA GLY A 347 7.90 19.80 5.12
C GLY A 347 6.99 19.34 3.98
N PHE A 348 6.30 18.21 4.15
CA PHE A 348 5.32 17.68 3.20
C PHE A 348 3.91 18.18 3.57
N THR A 349 3.37 19.06 2.72
CA THR A 349 2.05 19.67 2.95
C THR A 349 0.97 19.11 2.05
N GLU A 350 1.31 18.57 0.88
CA GLU A 350 0.34 18.10 -0.12
C GLU A 350 -0.52 16.95 0.44
N GLU A 351 0.11 15.97 1.08
CA GLU A 351 -0.57 14.82 1.70
C GLU A 351 -1.40 15.24 2.92
N ALA A 352 -0.90 16.22 3.68
CA ALA A 352 -1.63 16.78 4.81
C ALA A 352 -2.88 17.54 4.36
N ASP A 353 -2.78 18.31 3.28
CA ASP A 353 -3.92 19.00 2.68
C ASP A 353 -4.98 17.97 2.24
N SER A 354 -4.58 16.93 1.50
CA SER A 354 -5.51 15.88 1.02
C SER A 354 -6.20 15.13 2.17
N TYR A 355 -5.45 14.76 3.22
CA TYR A 355 -6.05 14.12 4.39
C TYR A 355 -7.00 15.06 5.15
N MET A 356 -6.65 16.35 5.26
CA MET A 356 -7.50 17.34 5.92
C MET A 356 -8.82 17.55 5.16
N ASP A 357 -8.79 17.51 3.83
CA ASP A 357 -10.00 17.54 3.01
C ASP A 357 -10.85 16.27 3.22
N PHE A 358 -10.21 15.09 3.25
CA PHE A 358 -10.87 13.81 3.53
C PHE A 358 -11.59 13.82 4.89
N ILE A 359 -10.88 14.13 5.97
CA ILE A 359 -11.45 14.08 7.32
C ILE A 359 -12.50 15.18 7.54
N SER A 360 -12.32 16.37 6.93
CA SER A 360 -13.34 17.44 6.95
C SER A 360 -14.65 17.02 6.27
N ASP A 361 -14.56 16.20 5.23
CA ASP A 361 -15.74 15.62 4.59
C ASP A 361 -16.41 14.55 5.48
N ARG A 362 -15.61 13.72 6.18
CA ARG A 362 -16.12 12.73 7.13
C ARG A 362 -16.86 13.36 8.31
N PHE A 363 -16.39 14.47 8.86
CA PHE A 363 -17.13 15.17 9.92
C PHE A 363 -18.54 15.59 9.51
N ARG A 364 -18.71 16.01 8.26
CA ARG A 364 -20.00 16.48 7.75
C ARG A 364 -20.95 15.33 7.43
N LYS A 365 -20.42 14.18 7.00
CA LYS A 365 -21.22 13.09 6.41
C LYS A 365 -21.36 11.84 7.28
N SER A 366 -20.41 11.59 8.18
CA SER A 366 -20.23 10.26 8.80
C SER A 366 -20.40 10.24 10.32
N ARG A 367 -20.85 11.35 10.93
CA ARG A 367 -21.16 11.36 12.37
C ARG A 367 -22.39 10.52 12.68
N SER A 368 -22.38 9.88 13.86
CA SER A 368 -23.57 9.25 14.40
C SER A 368 -24.65 10.29 14.73
N PRO A 369 -25.92 9.89 14.88
CA PRO A 369 -26.99 10.79 15.32
C PRO A 369 -26.68 11.54 16.63
N GLU A 370 -25.89 10.92 17.51
CA GLU A 370 -25.43 11.49 18.78
C GLU A 370 -24.23 12.43 18.63
N GLY A 371 -23.64 12.53 17.43
CA GLY A 371 -22.49 13.38 17.12
C GLY A 371 -21.13 12.68 17.20
N ALA A 372 -21.10 11.37 17.52
CA ALA A 372 -19.86 10.60 17.60
C ALA A 372 -19.22 10.45 16.22
N LEU A 373 -17.89 10.38 16.18
CA LEU A 373 -17.15 10.15 14.96
C LEU A 373 -16.67 8.68 14.93
N PRO A 374 -16.85 7.95 13.82
CA PRO A 374 -16.26 6.63 13.66
C PRO A 374 -14.74 6.68 13.80
N ILE A 375 -14.16 5.68 14.46
CA ILE A 375 -12.72 5.65 14.77
C ILE A 375 -11.84 5.40 13.53
N MET A 376 -12.44 4.78 12.50
CA MET A 376 -11.78 4.44 11.24
C MET A 376 -12.77 4.49 10.08
N PHE A 377 -12.23 4.55 8.87
CA PHE A 377 -12.99 4.54 7.62
C PHE A 377 -12.32 3.66 6.56
N THR A 378 -13.07 3.25 5.54
CA THR A 378 -12.48 2.74 4.30
C THR A 378 -11.64 3.83 3.61
N ILE A 379 -10.90 3.46 2.56
CA ILE A 379 -10.12 4.44 1.77
C ILE A 379 -11.01 5.44 1.01
N ARG A 380 -12.32 5.17 0.90
CA ARG A 380 -13.35 6.05 0.30
C ARG A 380 -14.23 6.72 1.36
N GLY A 381 -14.02 6.37 2.62
CA GLY A 381 -14.62 7.02 3.77
C GLY A 381 -15.93 6.40 4.25
N GLU A 382 -16.31 5.23 3.74
CA GLU A 382 -17.44 4.46 4.29
C GLU A 382 -17.12 3.98 5.72
N THR A 383 -18.19 3.73 6.48
CA THR A 383 -18.14 3.33 7.90
C THR A 383 -18.61 1.91 8.14
N ASP A 384 -19.20 1.28 7.13
CA ASP A 384 -19.61 -0.13 7.20
C ASP A 384 -18.40 -1.01 6.86
N ILE A 385 -17.83 -1.63 7.87
CA ILE A 385 -16.59 -2.42 7.78
C ILE A 385 -16.80 -3.78 8.47
N PRO A 386 -17.64 -4.65 7.90
CA PRO A 386 -17.98 -5.92 8.53
C PRO A 386 -16.75 -6.83 8.63
N GLU A 387 -16.51 -7.38 9.83
CA GLU A 387 -15.45 -8.36 10.07
C GLU A 387 -15.92 -9.76 9.61
N LEU A 388 -15.13 -10.41 8.77
CA LEU A 388 -15.38 -11.75 8.25
C LEU A 388 -14.14 -12.62 8.47
N GLU A 389 -14.34 -13.84 8.98
CA GLU A 389 -13.27 -14.83 9.11
C GLU A 389 -13.17 -15.72 7.86
N LEU A 390 -11.97 -15.83 7.31
CA LEU A 390 -11.63 -16.63 6.13
C LEU A 390 -11.08 -17.99 6.57
N SER A 391 -11.97 -18.88 7.02
CA SER A 391 -11.61 -20.19 7.60
C SER A 391 -10.90 -21.16 6.65
N HIS A 392 -10.93 -20.92 5.34
CA HIS A 392 -10.23 -21.72 4.34
C HIS A 392 -8.74 -21.40 4.22
N LEU A 393 -8.27 -20.29 4.80
CA LEU A 393 -6.86 -19.90 4.83
C LEU A 393 -6.24 -20.24 6.19
N SER A 394 -5.04 -20.83 6.17
CA SER A 394 -4.32 -21.24 7.37
C SER A 394 -3.73 -20.08 8.17
N GLY A 395 -3.52 -18.92 7.53
CA GLY A 395 -2.86 -17.76 8.13
C GLY A 395 -1.34 -17.85 8.09
N TYR A 396 -0.66 -16.71 8.26
CA TYR A 396 0.80 -16.64 8.20
C TYR A 396 1.41 -17.59 9.24
N ARG A 397 2.12 -18.61 8.75
CA ARG A 397 2.71 -19.68 9.57
C ARG A 397 1.71 -20.36 10.51
N GLY A 398 0.47 -20.57 10.05
CA GLY A 398 -0.60 -21.20 10.80
C GLY A 398 -1.27 -20.30 11.85
N SER A 399 -1.03 -18.99 11.80
CA SER A 399 -1.63 -18.04 12.74
C SER A 399 -3.08 -17.74 12.35
N ALA A 400 -4.02 -18.37 13.06
CA ALA A 400 -5.43 -18.28 12.80
C ALA A 400 -6.16 -17.44 13.89
N PRO A 401 -7.33 -16.87 13.56
CA PRO A 401 -7.99 -16.89 12.25
C PRO A 401 -7.45 -15.81 11.32
N VAL A 402 -7.74 -15.96 10.03
CA VAL A 402 -7.57 -14.92 9.01
C VAL A 402 -8.86 -14.11 8.94
N ARG A 403 -8.77 -12.79 9.07
CA ARG A 403 -9.88 -11.84 9.05
C ARG A 403 -9.71 -10.77 7.96
N ILE A 404 -10.82 -10.42 7.36
CA ILE A 404 -10.98 -9.20 6.54
C ILE A 404 -12.02 -8.31 7.19
N GLY A 405 -11.93 -7.00 6.99
CA GLY A 405 -12.73 -6.05 7.76
C GLY A 405 -12.25 -5.93 9.21
N ASN A 406 -12.92 -5.10 10.01
CA ASN A 406 -12.41 -4.79 11.34
C ASN A 406 -13.55 -4.51 12.33
N GLY A 407 -13.74 -5.43 13.27
CA GLY A 407 -14.80 -5.36 14.28
C GLY A 407 -14.65 -4.18 15.24
N ALA A 408 -13.46 -3.54 15.29
CA ALA A 408 -13.27 -2.33 16.08
C ALA A 408 -14.00 -1.11 15.49
N ALA A 409 -14.55 -1.19 14.28
CA ALA A 409 -15.32 -0.09 13.67
C ALA A 409 -16.49 0.42 14.55
N PHE A 410 -17.00 -0.43 15.45
CA PHE A 410 -18.06 -0.08 16.41
C PHE A 410 -17.55 0.32 17.81
N HIS A 411 -16.23 0.33 18.03
CA HIS A 411 -15.67 0.72 19.32
C HIS A 411 -15.85 2.22 19.57
N GLN A 412 -16.06 2.56 20.84
CA GLN A 412 -16.00 3.94 21.31
C GLN A 412 -14.62 4.19 21.90
N GLN A 413 -13.79 4.93 21.17
CA GLN A 413 -12.47 5.38 21.57
C GLN A 413 -12.48 6.89 21.63
N PHE A 414 -12.26 7.47 22.80
CA PHE A 414 -12.35 8.92 22.98
C PHE A 414 -11.00 9.62 22.75
N ASP A 415 -9.91 8.86 22.77
CA ASP A 415 -8.57 9.37 22.46
C ASP A 415 -8.45 9.96 21.05
N ILE A 416 -9.22 9.46 20.08
CA ILE A 416 -9.21 9.94 18.69
C ILE A 416 -9.42 11.44 18.58
N TYR A 417 -10.19 12.04 19.49
CA TYR A 417 -10.53 13.47 19.44
C TYR A 417 -9.30 14.33 19.76
N GLY A 418 -8.45 13.88 20.68
CA GLY A 418 -7.20 14.55 21.00
C GLY A 418 -6.19 14.47 19.88
N GLU A 419 -5.99 13.27 19.34
CA GLU A 419 -5.03 12.99 18.26
C GLU A 419 -5.39 13.78 17.00
N LEU A 420 -6.68 13.79 16.66
CA LEU A 420 -7.22 14.57 15.56
C LEU A 420 -7.05 16.08 15.78
N MET A 421 -7.39 16.59 16.96
CA MET A 421 -7.26 18.01 17.27
C MET A 421 -5.80 18.47 17.29
N ASP A 422 -4.87 17.60 17.69
CA ASP A 422 -3.44 17.86 17.56
C ASP A 422 -3.04 17.95 16.08
N GLY A 423 -3.50 17.01 15.24
CA GLY A 423 -3.33 17.05 13.79
C GLY A 423 -3.84 18.35 13.15
N ILE A 424 -5.06 18.78 13.48
CA ILE A 424 -5.67 20.03 12.98
C ILE A 424 -4.88 21.26 13.44
N TYR A 425 -4.47 21.29 14.72
CA TYR A 425 -3.68 22.39 15.27
C TYR A 425 -2.32 22.53 14.57
N LEU A 426 -1.66 21.40 14.31
CA LEU A 426 -0.38 21.34 13.62
C LEU A 426 -0.52 21.73 12.14
N TYR A 427 -1.60 21.30 11.49
CA TYR A 427 -1.94 21.72 10.13
C TYR A 427 -2.12 23.24 10.04
N ASN A 428 -2.86 23.86 10.96
CA ASN A 428 -2.96 25.31 11.04
C ASN A 428 -1.62 26.02 11.31
N LYS A 429 -0.68 25.32 11.96
CA LYS A 429 0.64 25.87 12.31
C LYS A 429 1.66 25.79 11.18
N TYR A 430 1.67 24.69 10.43
CA TYR A 430 2.71 24.36 9.45
C TYR A 430 2.21 24.19 8.01
N GLY A 431 0.93 23.89 7.84
CA GLY A 431 0.23 23.78 6.55
C GLY A 431 -0.64 25.02 6.28
N LYS A 432 -1.88 24.79 5.82
CA LYS A 432 -2.82 25.87 5.52
C LYS A 432 -3.58 26.34 6.78
N PRO A 433 -3.95 27.63 6.86
CA PRO A 433 -4.82 28.10 7.92
C PRO A 433 -6.17 27.39 7.88
N VAL A 434 -6.70 27.06 9.06
CA VAL A 434 -8.04 26.47 9.20
C VAL A 434 -9.10 27.43 8.65
N THR A 435 -9.99 26.90 7.80
CA THR A 435 -11.09 27.65 7.18
C THR A 435 -12.26 27.83 8.16
N TRP A 436 -13.24 28.66 7.79
CA TRP A 436 -14.44 28.85 8.59
C TRP A 436 -15.22 27.54 8.77
N ASP A 437 -15.47 26.79 7.70
CA ASP A 437 -16.25 25.54 7.75
C ASP A 437 -15.55 24.46 8.57
N GLN A 438 -14.21 24.38 8.47
CA GLN A 438 -13.40 23.52 9.31
C GLN A 438 -13.49 23.93 10.78
N TRP A 439 -13.43 25.24 11.08
CA TRP A 439 -13.60 25.73 12.44
C TRP A 439 -14.98 25.41 13.02
N VAL A 440 -16.05 25.58 12.24
CA VAL A 440 -17.40 25.19 12.67
C VAL A 440 -17.44 23.70 13.03
N SER A 441 -16.86 22.84 12.19
CA SER A 441 -16.77 21.39 12.45
C SER A 441 -15.98 21.09 13.73
N VAL A 442 -14.85 21.78 13.95
CA VAL A 442 -14.05 21.67 15.19
C VAL A 442 -14.88 22.05 16.43
N ARG A 443 -15.70 23.11 16.36
CA ARG A 443 -16.57 23.49 17.48
C ARG A 443 -17.56 22.40 17.81
N GLU A 444 -18.23 21.86 16.79
CA GLU A 444 -19.21 20.78 16.98
C GLU A 444 -18.58 19.53 17.60
N ILE A 445 -17.33 19.20 17.22
CA ILE A 445 -16.58 18.10 17.82
C ILE A 445 -16.30 18.36 19.30
N LEU A 446 -15.78 19.54 19.65
CA LEU A 446 -15.44 19.84 21.03
C LEU A 446 -16.68 20.00 21.92
N ASP A 447 -17.78 20.49 21.35
CA ASP A 447 -19.08 20.51 22.03
C ASP A 447 -19.62 19.09 22.25
N TYR A 448 -19.42 18.18 21.32
CA TYR A 448 -19.69 16.75 21.56
C TYR A 448 -18.78 16.18 22.65
N VAL A 449 -17.48 16.47 22.63
CA VAL A 449 -16.52 16.01 23.66
C VAL A 449 -16.92 16.48 25.06
N LEU A 450 -17.49 17.69 25.22
CA LEU A 450 -18.06 18.15 26.50
C LEU A 450 -19.11 17.20 27.07
N THR A 451 -19.84 16.48 26.21
CA THR A 451 -20.91 15.58 26.64
C THR A 451 -20.39 14.20 27.08
N ILE A 452 -19.24 13.77 26.57
CA ILE A 452 -18.75 12.40 26.76
C ILE A 452 -17.49 12.29 27.63
N TRP A 453 -16.81 13.38 27.96
CA TRP A 453 -15.46 13.27 28.52
C TRP A 453 -15.39 12.57 29.89
N LYS A 454 -16.51 12.51 30.62
CA LYS A 454 -16.63 11.80 31.90
C LYS A 454 -16.96 10.31 31.73
N ASP A 455 -17.38 9.89 30.54
CA ASP A 455 -17.81 8.53 30.26
C ASP A 455 -16.60 7.59 30.06
N PRO A 456 -16.76 6.29 30.37
CA PRO A 456 -15.73 5.30 30.10
C PRO A 456 -15.69 4.91 28.62
N ASP A 457 -14.51 4.60 28.12
CA ASP A 457 -14.24 4.27 26.70
C ASP A 457 -13.32 3.04 26.57
N MET A 458 -12.96 2.68 25.35
CA MET A 458 -12.10 1.51 25.07
C MET A 458 -10.61 1.87 24.81
N SER A 459 -10.28 3.17 24.71
CA SER A 459 -8.93 3.71 24.49
C SER A 459 -8.14 3.06 23.34
N ILE A 460 -6.85 3.37 23.27
CA ILE A 460 -5.93 2.84 22.24
C ILE A 460 -5.65 1.34 22.35
N TRP A 461 -5.91 0.75 23.52
CA TRP A 461 -5.55 -0.63 23.81
C TRP A 461 -6.55 -1.65 23.29
N GLU A 462 -7.68 -1.18 22.75
CA GLU A 462 -8.68 -2.01 22.06
C GLU A 462 -9.10 -3.23 22.89
N VAL A 463 -9.22 -3.02 24.22
CA VAL A 463 -9.64 -4.07 25.16
C VAL A 463 -11.11 -4.38 24.86
N ARG A 464 -11.33 -5.38 23.99
CA ARG A 464 -12.67 -5.80 23.57
C ARG A 464 -13.53 -6.03 24.83
N ASN A 465 -14.64 -5.31 24.92
CA ASN A 465 -15.70 -5.42 25.94
C ASN A 465 -15.46 -4.85 27.34
N ASN A 466 -14.43 -4.02 27.57
CA ASN A 466 -14.32 -3.35 28.89
C ASN A 466 -14.08 -1.84 28.77
N LYS A 467 -15.17 -1.08 28.87
CA LYS A 467 -15.10 0.38 28.93
C LYS A 467 -14.57 0.82 30.29
N GLN A 468 -13.53 1.62 30.31
CA GLN A 468 -12.92 2.15 31.54
C GLN A 468 -12.56 3.62 31.37
N ASN A 469 -12.26 4.30 32.48
CA ASN A 469 -11.64 5.63 32.43
C ASN A 469 -10.13 5.47 32.26
N PHE A 470 -9.68 5.40 31.00
CA PHE A 470 -8.25 5.28 30.70
C PHE A 470 -7.54 6.64 30.82
N VAL A 471 -6.39 6.65 31.50
CA VAL A 471 -5.54 7.85 31.64
C VAL A 471 -5.15 8.41 30.28
N TYR A 472 -4.82 7.56 29.31
CA TYR A 472 -4.48 7.98 27.94
C TYR A 472 -5.65 8.73 27.28
N SER A 473 -6.87 8.18 27.35
CA SER A 473 -8.06 8.84 26.80
C SER A 473 -8.31 10.19 27.47
N LYS A 474 -8.18 10.28 28.80
CA LYS A 474 -8.30 11.57 29.52
C LYS A 474 -7.26 12.59 29.05
N ILE A 475 -6.00 12.18 28.88
CA ILE A 475 -4.95 13.07 28.35
C ILE A 475 -5.31 13.54 26.94
N MET A 476 -5.80 12.66 26.06
CA MET A 476 -6.16 13.06 24.71
C MET A 476 -7.39 13.95 24.66
N LEU A 477 -8.39 13.73 25.50
CA LEU A 477 -9.52 14.65 25.65
C LEU A 477 -9.08 16.03 26.17
N TRP A 478 -8.13 16.07 27.11
CA TRP A 478 -7.48 17.32 27.52
C TRP A 478 -6.78 18.02 26.35
N VAL A 479 -6.02 17.26 25.53
CA VAL A 479 -5.37 17.78 24.31
C VAL A 479 -6.42 18.37 23.37
N ALA A 480 -7.56 17.70 23.18
CA ALA A 480 -8.63 18.19 22.31
C ALA A 480 -9.07 19.62 22.69
N PHE A 481 -9.39 19.84 23.96
CA PHE A 481 -9.77 21.17 24.45
C PHE A 481 -8.63 22.18 24.40
N ASP A 482 -7.41 21.82 24.82
CA ASP A 482 -6.26 22.72 24.77
C ASP A 482 -5.97 23.19 23.34
N ARG A 483 -6.01 22.28 22.35
CA ARG A 483 -5.80 22.63 20.93
C ARG A 483 -6.93 23.49 20.38
N GLY A 484 -8.18 23.19 20.72
CA GLY A 484 -9.34 24.00 20.34
C GLY A 484 -9.24 25.45 20.84
N LEU A 485 -8.90 25.61 22.12
CA LEU A 485 -8.73 26.93 22.75
C LEU A 485 -7.59 27.72 22.10
N ARG A 486 -6.40 27.11 21.95
CA ARG A 486 -5.25 27.76 21.29
C ARG A 486 -5.55 28.12 19.84
N LEU A 487 -6.29 27.29 19.12
CA LEU A 487 -6.69 27.57 17.74
C LEU A 487 -7.63 28.77 17.69
N SER A 488 -8.62 28.85 18.59
CA SER A 488 -9.55 29.97 18.68
C SER A 488 -8.82 31.29 18.94
N GLU A 489 -7.87 31.30 19.88
CA GLU A 489 -7.12 32.50 20.26
C GLU A 489 -6.17 32.95 19.16
N LYS A 490 -5.41 32.02 18.58
CA LYS A 490 -4.41 32.33 17.54
C LYS A 490 -5.05 32.95 16.29
N ARG A 491 -6.31 32.60 16.00
CA ARG A 491 -7.03 33.00 14.79
C ARG A 491 -8.16 34.00 15.06
N CYS A 492 -8.36 34.40 16.32
CA CYS A 492 -9.49 35.22 16.77
C CYS A 492 -10.85 34.65 16.31
N LEU A 493 -11.00 33.33 16.36
CA LEU A 493 -12.21 32.65 15.88
C LEU A 493 -13.31 32.66 16.96
N PRO A 494 -14.59 32.91 16.59
CA PRO A 494 -15.72 32.86 17.52
C PRO A 494 -15.85 31.50 18.21
N CYS A 495 -15.81 31.51 19.55
CA CYS A 495 -15.94 30.32 20.39
C CYS A 495 -16.98 30.59 21.50
N PRO A 496 -18.28 30.36 21.25
CA PRO A 496 -19.34 30.62 22.23
C PRO A 496 -19.16 29.81 23.53
N ASN A 497 -18.77 28.54 23.41
CA ASN A 497 -18.58 27.62 24.54
C ASN A 497 -17.17 27.69 25.16
N ARG A 498 -16.41 28.77 24.92
CA ARG A 498 -15.02 28.91 25.38
C ARG A 498 -14.86 28.65 26.88
N ALA A 499 -15.76 29.19 27.70
CA ALA A 499 -15.70 29.02 29.15
C ALA A 499 -15.89 27.54 29.57
N ALA A 500 -16.81 26.82 28.92
CA ALA A 500 -17.04 25.41 29.18
C ALA A 500 -15.84 24.55 28.76
N TRP A 501 -15.24 24.83 27.60
CA TRP A 501 -14.03 24.12 27.14
C TRP A 501 -12.84 24.35 28.08
N MET A 502 -12.65 25.57 28.59
CA MET A 502 -11.62 25.86 29.58
C MET A 502 -11.85 25.11 30.88
N ALA A 503 -13.08 25.12 31.40
CA ALA A 503 -13.42 24.40 32.62
C ALA A 503 -13.18 22.89 32.48
N ALA A 504 -13.63 22.28 31.38
CA ALA A 504 -13.42 20.86 31.12
C ALA A 504 -11.93 20.51 30.98
N ARG A 505 -11.14 21.33 30.26
CA ARG A 505 -9.68 21.15 30.18
C ARG A 505 -9.04 21.15 31.56
N ASP A 506 -9.38 22.12 32.40
CA ASP A 506 -8.75 22.27 33.72
C ASP A 506 -9.20 21.13 34.68
N GLU A 507 -10.48 20.75 34.66
CA GLU A 507 -11.02 19.64 35.45
C GLU A 507 -10.37 18.30 35.07
N ILE A 508 -10.21 18.02 33.78
CA ILE A 508 -9.53 16.79 33.32
C ILE A 508 -8.07 16.77 33.80
N TYR A 509 -7.36 17.91 33.73
CA TYR A 509 -5.97 18.01 34.17
C TYR A 509 -5.83 17.72 35.67
N GLU A 510 -6.69 18.32 36.49
CA GLU A 510 -6.71 18.08 37.94
C GLU A 510 -7.11 16.64 38.27
N GLU A 511 -8.08 16.05 37.56
CA GLU A 511 -8.45 14.64 37.74
C GLU A 511 -7.25 13.71 37.48
N ILE A 512 -6.47 13.98 36.43
CA ILE A 512 -5.28 13.19 36.10
C ILE A 512 -4.21 13.33 37.18
N MET A 513 -3.98 14.54 37.71
CA MET A 513 -2.92 14.79 38.70
C MET A 513 -3.25 14.29 40.11
N ASN A 514 -4.54 14.19 40.44
CA ASN A 514 -5.02 13.72 41.74
C ASN A 514 -5.19 12.19 41.82
N LYS A 515 -5.03 11.48 40.71
CA LYS A 515 -5.01 10.01 40.63
C LYS A 515 -3.58 9.51 40.56
#